data_AF-A0A565BX35-F1
#
_entry.id   AF-A0A565BX35-F1
#
_cell.length_a   1.000
_cell.length_b   1.000
_cell.length_c   1.000
_cell.angle_alpha   90.00
_cell.angle_beta   90.00
_cell.angle_gamma   90.00
#
_symmetry.space_group_name_H-M   'P 1'
#
loop_
_entity.id
_entity.type
_entity.pdbx_description
1 polymer ?
#
loop_
_entity_poly.entity_id
_entity_poly.type
_entity_poly.pdbx_seq_one_letter_code
_entity_poly.pdbx_strand_id
1 'polypeptide(L)'
;MATALFTIIAMAAFASAPTGLAQSPEPDHLVNKCMAKISSRCAMYVTAEMFGRSPLKQYGCCLEIYHMGRVCLDIVTKHVTETLVPKLNGVQQQDSIEKSTQIWYLCVPV
;
A
#
# COMPACT_ATOMS: atom_id res chain seq x y z
N MET A 1 26.33 -56.87 34.81
CA MET A 1 25.01 -57.00 35.46
C MET A 1 24.25 -55.71 35.21
N ALA A 2 23.16 -55.78 34.45
CA ALA A 2 22.33 -54.65 34.05
C ALA A 2 21.31 -54.32 35.15
N THR A 3 21.08 -53.03 35.39
CA THR A 3 19.86 -52.52 36.04
C THR A 3 19.51 -51.20 35.35
N ALA A 4 18.56 -51.30 34.44
CA ALA A 4 17.84 -50.18 33.86
C ALA A 4 16.73 -49.77 34.82
N LEU A 5 16.55 -48.48 35.14
CA LEU A 5 15.26 -47.95 35.62
C LEU A 5 15.11 -46.43 35.29
N PHE A 6 14.24 -46.18 34.31
CA PHE A 6 13.16 -45.19 34.27
C PHE A 6 13.45 -43.67 34.42
N THR A 7 13.46 -43.02 33.26
CA THR A 7 12.60 -41.87 32.87
C THR A 7 12.29 -40.79 33.93
N ILE A 8 12.86 -39.61 33.73
CA ILE A 8 12.09 -38.36 33.85
C ILE A 8 12.47 -37.49 32.65
N ILE A 9 11.69 -37.62 31.56
CA ILE A 9 11.62 -36.59 30.51
C ILE A 9 10.93 -35.42 31.18
N ALA A 10 11.70 -34.44 31.68
CA ALA A 10 11.14 -33.15 32.02
C ALA A 10 10.69 -32.51 30.71
N MET A 11 9.41 -32.70 30.39
CA MET A 11 8.71 -31.92 29.38
C MET A 11 8.83 -30.46 29.81
N ALA A 12 9.85 -29.77 29.29
CA ALA A 12 9.78 -28.33 29.18
C ALA A 12 8.60 -28.08 28.25
N ALA A 13 7.48 -27.67 28.85
CA ALA A 13 6.37 -27.10 28.12
C ALA A 13 6.95 -25.87 27.41
N PHE A 14 7.38 -26.05 26.16
CA PHE A 14 7.42 -24.96 25.21
C PHE A 14 5.98 -24.49 25.13
N ALA A 15 5.64 -23.50 25.96
CA ALA A 15 4.54 -22.63 25.66
C ALA A 15 4.87 -22.08 24.27
N SER A 16 4.32 -22.72 23.25
CA SER A 16 4.06 -22.09 21.97
C SER A 16 3.12 -20.94 22.30
N ALA A 17 3.70 -19.82 22.73
CA ALA A 17 3.09 -18.54 22.48
C ALA A 17 2.76 -18.59 20.99
N PRO A 18 1.49 -18.41 20.59
CA PRO A 18 1.24 -18.17 19.20
C PRO A 18 2.00 -16.88 18.91
N THR A 19 3.17 -16.99 18.28
CA THR A 19 3.63 -15.99 17.32
C THR A 19 2.66 -16.03 16.16
N GLY A 20 1.39 -15.73 16.46
CA GLY A 20 0.59 -14.91 15.58
C GLY A 20 1.32 -13.59 15.52
N LEU A 21 2.35 -13.54 14.68
CA LEU A 21 2.56 -12.37 13.85
C LEU A 21 1.26 -12.25 13.03
N ALA A 22 0.21 -11.75 13.67
CA ALA A 22 -0.74 -10.92 12.98
C ALA A 22 0.14 -9.80 12.42
N GLN A 23 0.59 -10.00 11.18
CA GLN A 23 1.13 -8.93 10.37
C GLN A 23 0.12 -7.80 10.54
N SER A 24 0.59 -6.68 11.09
CA SER A 24 -0.26 -5.58 11.50
C SER A 24 -1.26 -5.26 10.36
N PRO A 25 -2.58 -5.12 10.63
CA PRO A 25 -3.58 -4.62 9.67
C PRO A 25 -3.31 -3.18 9.17
N GLU A 26 -2.24 -2.57 9.66
CA GLU A 26 -1.91 -1.15 9.56
C GLU A 26 -1.57 -0.65 8.15
N PRO A 27 -0.88 -1.40 7.26
CA PRO A 27 -0.69 -0.99 5.87
C PRO A 27 -2.02 -0.87 5.13
N ASP A 28 -2.88 -1.89 5.24
CA ASP A 28 -4.16 -1.95 4.52
C ASP A 28 -5.15 -0.93 5.08
N HIS A 29 -5.18 -0.73 6.40
CA HIS A 29 -6.02 0.28 7.02
C HIS A 29 -5.67 1.70 6.54
N LEU A 30 -4.38 2.03 6.43
CA LEU A 30 -3.94 3.33 5.92
C LEU A 30 -4.27 3.52 4.44
N VAL A 31 -4.04 2.49 3.62
CA VAL A 31 -4.42 2.51 2.20
C VAL A 31 -5.92 2.74 2.05
N ASN A 32 -6.75 1.99 2.79
CA ASN A 32 -8.21 2.13 2.76
C ASN A 32 -8.68 3.52 3.20
N LYS A 33 -8.09 4.06 4.27
CA LYS A 33 -8.38 5.42 4.74
C LYS A 33 -8.03 6.48 3.70
N CYS A 34 -6.93 6.31 2.97
CA CYS A 34 -6.54 7.21 1.90
C CYS A 34 -7.44 7.06 0.66
N MET A 35 -7.77 5.84 0.26
CA MET A 35 -8.70 5.56 -0.85
C MET A 35 -10.10 6.12 -0.60
N ALA A 36 -10.56 6.18 0.66
CA ALA A 36 -11.85 6.78 1.02
C ALA A 36 -11.94 8.30 0.78
N LYS A 37 -10.80 8.98 0.53
CA LYS A 37 -10.75 10.44 0.29
C LYS A 37 -10.91 10.82 -1.18
N ILE A 38 -10.94 9.85 -2.08
CA ILE A 38 -11.08 10.05 -3.52
C ILE A 38 -12.24 9.22 -4.05
N SER A 39 -13.00 9.77 -4.98
CA SER A 39 -14.07 9.05 -5.66
C SER A 39 -13.50 7.96 -6.57
N SER A 40 -14.27 6.91 -6.82
CA SER A 40 -13.90 5.87 -7.79
C SER A 40 -13.64 6.45 -9.19
N ARG A 41 -14.39 7.49 -9.57
CA ARG A 41 -14.19 8.25 -10.81
C ARG A 41 -12.80 8.87 -10.85
N CYS A 42 -12.41 9.61 -9.82
CA CYS A 42 -11.12 10.29 -9.82
C CYS A 42 -9.94 9.33 -9.63
N ALA A 43 -10.12 8.25 -8.87
CA ALA A 43 -9.14 7.18 -8.78
C ALA A 43 -8.84 6.56 -10.17
N MET A 44 -9.88 6.32 -10.99
CA MET A 44 -9.73 5.81 -12.35
C MET A 44 -8.91 6.76 -13.22
N TYR A 45 -9.23 8.06 -13.20
CA TYR A 45 -8.49 9.05 -13.98
C TYR A 45 -7.03 9.15 -13.53
N VAL A 46 -6.79 9.28 -12.23
CA VAL A 46 -5.43 9.36 -11.66
C VAL A 46 -4.59 8.15 -12.05
N THR A 47 -5.19 6.96 -11.99
CA THR A 47 -4.54 5.72 -12.45
C THR A 47 -4.26 5.75 -13.95
N ALA A 48 -5.22 6.19 -14.77
CA ALA A 48 -5.04 6.31 -16.22
C ALA A 48 -3.95 7.34 -16.60
N GLU A 49 -3.68 8.32 -15.75
CA GLU A 49 -2.69 9.38 -15.97
C GLU A 49 -1.30 8.94 -15.52
N MET A 50 -1.24 8.19 -14.42
CA MET A 50 -0.05 7.47 -13.98
C MET A 50 0.43 6.47 -15.05
N PHE A 51 -0.49 5.76 -15.71
CA PHE A 51 -0.13 4.74 -16.72
C PHE A 51 -0.32 5.18 -18.18
N GLY A 52 -0.78 6.41 -18.43
CA GLY A 52 -1.17 6.91 -19.75
C GLY A 52 -0.88 8.39 -19.96
N ARG A 53 -1.61 9.02 -20.90
CA ARG A 53 -1.40 10.41 -21.38
C ARG A 53 -2.67 11.26 -21.45
N SER A 54 -3.76 10.87 -20.80
CA SER A 54 -4.87 11.81 -20.62
C SER A 54 -4.41 12.98 -19.72
N PRO A 55 -5.15 14.12 -19.62
CA PRO A 55 -4.88 15.16 -18.63
C PRO A 55 -5.96 15.25 -17.52
N LEU A 56 -5.57 15.09 -16.24
CA LEU A 56 -6.44 15.10 -15.05
C LEU A 56 -7.32 16.34 -14.91
N LYS A 57 -6.80 17.51 -15.34
CA LYS A 57 -7.48 18.80 -15.20
C LYS A 57 -8.82 18.83 -15.95
N GLN A 58 -8.98 18.04 -17.00
CA GLN A 58 -10.21 18.01 -17.79
C GLN A 58 -11.38 17.33 -17.07
N TYR A 59 -11.11 16.58 -16.01
CA TYR A 59 -12.11 15.73 -15.34
C TYR A 59 -12.53 16.21 -13.95
N GLY A 60 -12.02 17.36 -13.49
CA GLY A 60 -12.43 17.98 -12.22
C GLY A 60 -11.90 17.30 -10.95
N CYS A 61 -10.89 16.44 -11.05
CA CYS A 61 -10.41 15.63 -9.93
C CYS A 61 -9.39 16.30 -9.00
N CYS A 62 -8.91 17.49 -9.35
CA CYS A 62 -7.87 18.15 -8.57
C CYS A 62 -8.31 18.54 -7.15
N LEU A 63 -9.58 18.87 -6.92
CA LEU A 63 -10.08 19.18 -5.58
C LEU A 63 -10.02 17.96 -4.66
N GLU A 64 -10.38 16.78 -5.19
CA GLU A 64 -10.29 15.52 -4.44
C GLU A 64 -8.85 15.14 -4.16
N ILE A 65 -7.95 15.27 -5.14
CA ILE A 65 -6.52 15.02 -4.97
C ILE A 65 -5.93 15.96 -3.91
N TYR A 66 -6.27 17.24 -3.95
CA TYR A 66 -5.82 18.23 -2.97
C TYR A 66 -6.30 17.88 -1.55
N HIS A 67 -7.59 17.56 -1.38
CA HIS A 67 -8.15 17.17 -0.07
C HIS A 67 -7.70 15.79 0.42
N MET A 68 -7.37 14.89 -0.50
CA MET A 68 -6.75 13.60 -0.19
C MET A 68 -5.39 13.84 0.48
N GLY A 69 -4.61 14.76 -0.07
CA GLY A 69 -3.32 15.19 0.46
C GLY A 69 -2.16 14.33 -0.06
N ARG A 70 -0.99 14.95 -0.16
CA ARG A 70 0.23 14.35 -0.73
C ARG A 70 0.57 12.99 -0.14
N VAL A 71 0.57 12.88 1.19
CA VAL A 71 0.90 11.64 1.89
C VAL A 71 -0.02 10.49 1.49
N CYS A 72 -1.32 10.76 1.37
CA CYS A 72 -2.27 9.74 0.95
C CYS A 72 -2.10 9.36 -0.52
N LEU A 73 -1.83 10.35 -1.39
CA LEU A 73 -1.56 10.08 -2.80
C LEU A 73 -0.33 9.18 -2.96
N ASP A 74 0.74 9.41 -2.20
CA ASP A 74 1.97 8.61 -2.22
C ASP A 74 1.70 7.17 -1.73
N ILE A 75 0.97 7.01 -0.61
CA ILE A 75 0.58 5.70 -0.06
C ILE A 75 -0.21 4.89 -1.10
N VAL A 76 -1.22 5.50 -1.71
CA VAL A 76 -2.07 4.82 -2.70
C VAL A 76 -1.29 4.49 -3.97
N THR A 77 -0.45 5.41 -4.47
CA THR A 77 0.38 5.17 -5.67
C THR A 77 1.32 3.99 -5.44
N LYS A 78 1.98 3.96 -4.28
CA LYS A 78 2.87 2.87 -3.90
C LYS A 78 2.11 1.54 -3.83
N HIS A 79 0.95 1.52 -3.15
CA HIS A 79 0.13 0.31 -3.06
C HIS A 79 -0.32 -0.20 -4.44
N VAL A 80 -0.80 0.69 -5.32
CA VAL A 80 -1.24 0.33 -6.68
C VAL A 80 -0.08 -0.25 -7.48
N THR A 81 1.08 0.40 -7.47
CA THR A 81 2.24 -0.04 -8.25
C THR A 81 2.84 -1.35 -7.74
N GLU A 82 2.93 -1.53 -6.42
CA GLU A 82 3.52 -2.74 -5.81
C GLU A 82 2.58 -3.95 -5.82
N THR A 83 1.27 -3.72 -5.65
CA THR A 83 0.29 -4.79 -5.39
C THR A 83 -0.62 -5.06 -6.58
N LEU A 84 -1.06 -4.01 -7.29
CA LEU A 84 -2.07 -4.13 -8.35
C LEU A 84 -1.45 -4.18 -9.75
N VAL A 85 -0.20 -3.73 -9.91
CA VAL A 85 0.52 -3.77 -11.20
C VAL A 85 1.87 -4.50 -11.09
N PRO A 86 1.89 -5.79 -10.69
CA PRO A 86 3.10 -6.54 -10.38
C PRO A 86 4.03 -6.80 -11.58
N LYS A 87 3.61 -6.43 -12.80
CA LYS A 87 4.42 -6.55 -14.02
C LYS A 87 5.25 -5.30 -14.35
N LEU A 88 5.12 -4.22 -13.57
CA LEU A 88 5.99 -3.06 -13.71
C LEU A 88 7.41 -3.46 -13.31
N ASN A 89 8.39 -3.14 -14.14
CA ASN A 89 9.77 -3.19 -13.72
C ASN A 89 10.09 -1.99 -12.81
N GLY A 90 11.24 -2.02 -12.12
CA GLY A 90 11.61 -0.96 -11.17
C GLY A 90 11.65 0.45 -11.78
N VAL A 91 11.94 0.57 -13.08
CA VAL A 91 11.92 1.86 -13.79
C VAL A 91 10.48 2.36 -13.95
N GLN A 92 9.57 1.52 -14.45
CA GLN A 92 8.16 1.90 -14.64
C GLN A 92 7.45 2.18 -13.30
N GLN A 93 7.88 1.52 -12.23
CA GLN A 93 7.40 1.82 -10.87
C GLN A 93 7.85 3.22 -10.43
N GLN A 94 9.12 3.57 -10.63
CA GLN A 94 9.63 4.91 -10.34
C GLN A 94 8.95 5.98 -11.20
N ASP A 95 8.75 5.73 -12.49
CA ASP A 95 8.04 6.64 -13.40
C ASP A 95 6.60 6.92 -12.90
N SER A 96 5.93 5.91 -12.34
CA SER A 96 4.58 6.04 -11.79
C SER A 96 4.55 6.89 -10.51
N ILE A 97 5.57 6.75 -9.65
CA ILE A 97 5.76 7.57 -8.45
C ILE A 97 6.11 9.02 -8.83
N GLU A 98 6.93 9.22 -9.85
CA GLU A 98 7.23 10.57 -10.34
C GLU A 98 5.97 11.24 -10.93
N LYS A 99 5.19 10.50 -11.71
CA LYS A 99 3.91 10.98 -12.24
C LYS A 99 2.91 11.34 -11.14
N SER A 100 2.84 10.58 -10.03
CA SER A 100 1.98 10.95 -8.89
C SER A 100 2.38 12.30 -8.30
N THR A 101 3.69 12.58 -8.24
CA THR A 101 4.22 13.86 -7.78
C THR A 101 3.85 14.99 -8.74
N GLN A 102 3.94 14.76 -10.05
CA GLN A 102 3.51 15.75 -11.05
C GLN A 102 2.01 16.05 -10.94
N ILE A 103 1.19 15.01 -10.78
CA ILE A 103 -0.26 15.11 -10.54
C ILE A 103 -0.56 15.99 -9.32
N TRP A 104 0.17 15.79 -8.22
CA TRP A 104 0.03 16.62 -7.03
C TRP A 104 0.26 18.09 -7.36
N TYR A 105 1.38 18.45 -7.99
CA TYR A 105 1.69 19.83 -8.33
C TYR A 105 0.76 20.46 -9.36
N LEU A 106 0.11 19.66 -10.20
CA LEU A 106 -0.93 20.15 -11.11
C LEU A 106 -2.23 20.55 -10.38
N CYS A 107 -2.47 19.96 -9.21
CA CYS A 107 -3.71 20.08 -8.46
C CYS A 107 -3.61 20.94 -7.20
N VAL A 108 -2.40 21.21 -6.69
CA VAL A 108 -2.21 22.19 -5.62
C VAL A 108 -2.49 23.59 -6.17
N PRO A 109 -3.38 24.36 -5.53
CA PRO A 109 -3.58 25.77 -5.89
C PRO A 109 -2.29 26.56 -5.63
N VAL A 110 -1.90 27.37 -6.61
CA VAL A 110 -0.80 28.36 -6.50
C VAL A 110 -1.29 29.59 -5.75
#